data_AF-A0A6A1QMH2-F1
#
_entry.id   AF-A0A6A1QMH2-F1
#
_cell.length_a   1.000
_cell.length_b   1.000
_cell.length_c   1.000
_cell.angle_alpha   90.00
_cell.angle_beta   90.00
_cell.angle_gamma   90.00
#
_symmetry.space_group_name_H-M   'P 1'
#
loop_
_entity.id
_entity.type
_entity.pdbx_description
1 polymer ?
#
loop_
_entity_poly.entity_id
_entity_poly.type
_entity_poly.pdbx_seq_one_letter_code
_entity_poly.pdbx_strand_id
1 'polypeptide(L)'
;NGPSGICLSYLLSGYSPYVKPDAIHPHPVLQRKLTEAPGVSIVDQVGLSSGWEGHPHCGKTLPGKNQKDAFMRRKTKRVRDHKDLDYLSEGLEGRCQSPVALLFDALLRPDTDFGGNVDQGDWMGLPDLQVKDWMCRKRRGLRNSRATAGDMAHYYSDYVIKKGLSHNFVNGFVTAKDRSQQPFSLCARNVVLATGTSDSPARLGIPGEALPFLPKMLYPEYHKVHQMMREQSILSPSPYEGYRSLPEHQLLLFKEDRQAVFRDPQGLQKVFGIALVLVLIGSHPDLSFLPGAGADLAMDPNQPLSAKRNPVDVDPFTYQSIHQEGLYAVGPLAGDNFV
;
A
#
# COMPACT_ATOMS: atom_id res chain seq x y z
N ASN A 1 -2.92 4.13 -2.47
CA ASN A 1 -1.81 4.95 -1.92
C ASN A 1 -2.16 5.54 -0.57
N GLY A 2 -3.41 6.00 -0.36
CA GLY A 2 -3.94 6.29 0.98
C GLY A 2 -3.08 7.24 1.83
N PRO A 3 -3.03 7.03 3.15
CA PRO A 3 -2.24 7.86 4.07
C PRO A 3 -0.74 7.92 3.71
N SER A 4 -0.16 6.81 3.26
CA SER A 4 1.26 6.73 2.85
C SER A 4 1.61 7.75 1.76
N GLY A 5 0.76 7.87 0.73
CA GLY A 5 0.97 8.83 -0.36
C GLY A 5 0.86 10.29 0.07
N ILE A 6 -0.07 10.61 0.98
CA ILE A 6 -0.25 11.97 1.53
C ILE A 6 0.95 12.33 2.41
N CYS A 7 1.36 11.41 3.30
CA CYS A 7 2.52 11.58 4.16
C CYS A 7 3.79 11.82 3.34
N LEU A 8 4.07 10.96 2.35
CA LEU A 8 5.24 11.10 1.48
C LEU A 8 5.24 12.43 0.72
N SER A 9 4.10 12.86 0.17
CA SER A 9 3.98 14.14 -0.52
C SER A 9 4.35 15.33 0.39
N TYR A 10 3.91 15.29 1.65
CA TYR A 10 4.24 16.31 2.64
C TYR A 10 5.74 16.36 2.94
N LEU A 11 6.37 15.20 3.15
CA LEU A 11 7.81 15.09 3.40
C LEU A 11 8.64 15.55 2.19
N LEU A 12 8.29 15.12 0.97
CA LEU A 12 8.99 15.52 -0.25
C LEU A 12 8.84 16.99 -0.60
N SER A 13 7.80 17.65 -0.09
CA SER A 13 7.62 19.11 -0.20
C SER A 13 8.52 19.89 0.78
N GLY A 14 9.35 19.20 1.57
CA GLY A 14 10.31 19.80 2.48
C GLY A 14 9.74 20.13 3.86
N TYR A 15 8.54 19.65 4.19
CA TYR A 15 7.95 19.86 5.50
C TYR A 15 8.39 18.78 6.48
N SER A 16 8.80 19.22 7.68
CA SER A 16 9.08 18.36 8.82
C SER A 16 7.96 18.51 9.86
N PRO A 17 7.27 17.41 10.22
CA PRO A 17 6.13 17.45 11.12
C PRO A 17 6.58 17.56 12.58
N TYR A 18 5.90 18.40 13.37
CA TYR A 18 6.15 18.59 14.81
C TYR A 18 4.85 18.43 15.59
N VAL A 19 4.96 17.99 16.84
CA VAL A 19 3.83 18.00 17.77
C VAL A 19 3.49 19.45 18.08
N LYS A 20 2.23 19.82 17.89
CA LYS A 20 1.76 21.16 18.23
C LYS A 20 1.80 21.33 19.76
N PRO A 21 2.33 22.45 20.29
CA PRO A 21 2.27 22.74 21.72
C PRO A 21 0.83 22.64 22.24
N ASP A 22 0.66 22.05 23.42
CA ASP A 22 -0.62 21.86 24.11
C ASP A 22 -1.64 20.96 23.38
N ALA A 23 -1.23 20.29 22.29
CA ALA A 23 -2.07 19.27 21.68
C ALA A 23 -2.19 18.06 22.60
N ILE A 24 -3.44 17.62 22.81
CA ILE A 24 -3.78 16.44 23.59
C ILE A 24 -4.30 15.38 22.63
N HIS A 25 -3.56 14.29 22.51
CA HIS A 25 -3.94 13.09 21.77
C HIS A 25 -4.81 12.19 22.68
N PRO A 26 -5.90 11.59 22.18
CA PRO A 26 -6.80 10.77 23.00
C PRO A 26 -6.15 9.49 23.51
N HIS A 27 -5.17 8.94 22.78
CA HIS A 27 -4.39 7.78 23.22
C HIS A 27 -3.31 8.19 24.26
N PRO A 28 -3.44 7.84 25.55
CA PRO A 28 -2.56 8.38 26.59
C PRO A 28 -1.11 7.91 26.48
N VAL A 29 -0.88 6.66 26.03
CA VAL A 29 0.49 6.15 25.81
C VAL A 29 1.17 6.91 24.67
N LEU A 30 0.52 7.02 23.50
CA LEU A 30 1.05 7.81 22.39
C LEU A 30 1.26 9.27 22.77
N GLN A 31 0.32 9.90 23.50
CA GLN A 31 0.49 11.26 24.02
C GLN A 31 1.77 11.37 24.86
N ARG A 32 2.00 10.43 25.79
CA ARG A 32 3.21 10.41 26.61
C ARG A 32 4.46 10.34 25.73
N LYS A 33 4.53 9.38 24.80
CA LYS A 33 5.66 9.21 23.88
C LYS A 33 5.94 10.49 23.07
N LEU A 34 4.90 11.10 22.50
CA LEU A 34 4.99 12.34 21.72
C LEU A 34 5.52 13.54 22.52
N THR A 35 5.28 13.55 23.83
CA THR A 35 5.72 14.63 24.74
C THR A 35 7.12 14.43 25.32
N GLU A 36 7.80 13.31 25.05
CA GLU A 36 9.15 13.05 25.59
C GLU A 36 10.23 13.94 24.96
N ALA A 37 10.04 14.36 23.71
CA ALA A 37 10.98 15.18 22.95
C ALA A 37 10.32 16.43 22.34
N PRO A 38 9.83 17.38 23.17
CA PRO A 38 9.16 18.57 22.66
C PRO A 38 10.13 19.41 21.80
N GLY A 39 9.68 19.84 20.63
CA GLY A 39 10.47 20.65 19.69
C GLY A 39 11.39 19.85 18.75
N VAL A 40 11.39 18.52 18.83
CA VAL A 40 12.00 17.64 17.83
C VAL A 40 10.94 17.19 16.83
N SER A 41 11.29 17.11 15.54
CA SER A 41 10.35 16.64 14.52
C SER A 41 9.97 15.19 14.81
N ILE A 42 8.72 14.82 14.55
CA ILE A 42 8.20 13.46 14.76
C ILE A 42 9.06 12.42 14.05
N VAL A 43 9.57 12.75 12.85
CA VAL A 43 10.44 11.85 12.06
C VAL A 43 11.91 11.84 12.51
N ASP A 44 12.30 12.73 13.41
CA ASP A 44 13.66 12.93 13.90
C ASP A 44 13.80 12.74 15.42
N GLN A 45 12.73 12.31 16.12
CA GLN A 45 12.89 11.88 17.51
C GLN A 45 13.84 10.69 17.44
N VAL A 46 15.04 10.79 18.03
CA VAL A 46 16.07 9.74 18.04
C VAL A 46 16.65 9.64 19.47
N GLY A 47 16.58 8.45 20.08
CA GLY A 47 17.44 7.95 21.15
C GLY A 47 17.39 8.66 22.50
N LEU A 48 16.24 9.07 23.05
CA LEU A 48 16.18 9.53 24.45
C LEU A 48 16.02 8.39 25.47
N SER A 49 15.81 7.15 25.04
CA SER A 49 15.52 6.00 25.93
C SER A 49 16.74 5.14 26.31
N SER A 50 17.95 5.41 25.83
CA SER A 50 19.17 4.68 26.26
C SER A 50 20.04 5.48 27.22
N GLY A 51 19.52 5.75 28.42
CA GLY A 51 20.32 6.19 29.57
C GLY A 51 21.04 5.02 30.23
N TRP A 52 22.12 4.53 29.62
CA TRP A 52 23.12 3.70 30.30
C TRP A 52 24.49 4.34 30.11
N GLU A 53 24.93 5.10 31.11
CA GLU A 53 26.29 5.62 31.21
C GLU A 53 27.28 4.46 31.36
N GLY A 54 27.92 4.08 30.26
CA GLY A 54 29.14 3.30 30.32
C GLY A 54 30.29 4.17 30.85
N HIS A 55 30.78 3.87 32.05
CA HIS A 55 31.99 4.45 32.62
C HIS A 55 33.12 4.61 31.59
N PRO A 56 33.86 5.73 31.58
CA PRO A 56 34.98 5.91 30.67
C PRO A 56 36.17 5.04 31.12
N HIS A 57 36.41 3.94 30.41
CA HIS A 57 37.72 3.30 30.44
C HIS A 57 38.73 4.16 29.68
N CYS A 58 39.69 4.69 30.44
CA CYS A 58 40.83 5.46 29.99
C CYS A 58 41.65 4.70 28.92
N GLY A 59 41.62 5.19 27.69
CA GLY A 59 42.39 4.69 26.55
C GLY A 59 43.06 5.84 25.81
N LYS A 60 44.38 5.93 26.02
CA LYS A 60 45.37 6.90 25.52
C LYS A 60 45.11 7.48 24.11
N THR A 61 45.19 8.81 24.04
CA THR A 61 45.23 9.67 22.85
C THR A 61 46.50 9.46 22.02
N LEU A 62 46.34 9.37 20.69
CA LEU A 62 47.39 9.68 19.70
C LEU A 62 47.01 10.99 18.99
N PRO A 63 47.93 11.96 18.79
CA PRO A 63 47.60 13.28 18.29
C PRO A 63 47.67 13.34 16.75
N GLY A 64 46.74 14.08 16.15
CA GLY A 64 46.87 14.55 14.78
C GLY A 64 45.82 14.03 13.81
N LYS A 65 44.66 14.70 13.79
CA LYS A 65 43.84 14.99 12.59
C LYS A 65 42.72 15.96 12.98
N ASN A 66 42.53 16.99 12.16
CA ASN A 66 41.68 18.15 12.40
C ASN A 66 40.25 17.77 12.84
N GLN A 67 39.88 18.25 14.03
CA GLN A 67 38.57 18.03 14.67
C GLN A 67 37.39 18.66 13.90
N LYS A 68 37.67 19.56 12.94
CA LYS A 68 36.67 20.23 12.10
C LYS A 68 36.23 19.40 10.89
N ASP A 69 37.09 18.53 10.36
CA ASP A 69 36.74 17.69 9.21
C ASP A 69 35.90 16.47 9.60
N ALA A 70 36.03 15.99 10.85
CA ALA A 70 35.20 14.93 11.41
C ALA A 70 33.75 15.39 11.71
N PHE A 71 33.56 16.68 12.01
CA PHE A 71 32.24 17.27 12.26
C PHE A 71 31.45 17.45 10.95
N MET A 72 32.11 17.84 9.86
CA MET A 72 31.47 18.03 8.55
C MET A 72 31.26 16.72 7.78
N ARG A 73 32.12 15.71 7.94
CA ARG A 73 31.94 14.38 7.32
C ARG A 73 30.86 13.49 7.98
N ARG A 74 30.33 13.87 9.13
CA ARG A 74 29.20 13.18 9.78
C ARG A 74 27.83 13.52 9.19
N LYS A 75 27.73 14.52 8.29
CA LYS A 75 26.45 14.93 7.70
C LYS A 75 25.96 14.06 6.52
N THR A 76 26.77 13.17 5.98
CA THR A 76 26.43 12.36 4.78
C THR A 76 26.30 10.85 5.04
N LYS A 77 26.13 10.45 6.31
CA LYS A 77 25.75 9.09 6.67
C LYS A 77 24.89 9.09 7.92
N ARG A 78 23.75 9.80 7.89
CA ARG A 78 22.69 9.55 8.87
C ARG A 78 22.03 8.23 8.48
N VAL A 79 22.58 7.14 8.98
CA VAL A 79 21.72 6.04 9.41
C VAL A 79 20.78 6.70 10.43
N ARG A 80 19.56 7.03 10.02
CA ARG A 80 18.52 7.45 10.95
C ARG A 80 18.34 6.23 11.85
N ASP A 81 18.65 6.34 13.12
CA ASP A 81 18.37 5.25 14.05
C ASP A 81 16.85 5.13 14.14
N HIS A 82 16.28 4.22 13.36
CA HIS A 82 14.84 4.00 13.16
C HIS A 82 14.07 3.56 14.42
N LYS A 83 14.80 3.31 15.52
CA LYS A 83 14.29 2.81 16.80
C LYS A 83 13.19 3.67 17.42
N ASP A 84 13.16 4.96 17.10
CA ASP A 84 12.25 5.90 17.74
C ASP A 84 10.90 6.04 17.06
N LEU A 85 10.85 5.92 15.72
CA LEU A 85 9.57 5.85 15.02
C LEU A 85 8.91 4.49 15.23
N ASP A 86 9.70 3.41 15.34
CA ASP A 86 9.22 2.12 15.84
C ASP A 86 8.61 2.28 17.23
N TYR A 87 9.31 2.96 18.14
CA TYR A 87 8.79 3.26 19.47
C TYR A 87 7.50 4.09 19.45
N LEU A 88 7.41 5.14 18.64
CA LEU A 88 6.21 5.98 18.54
C LEU A 88 5.02 5.23 17.94
N SER A 89 5.27 4.34 16.97
CA SER A 89 4.24 3.55 16.30
C SER A 89 3.87 2.25 17.03
N GLU A 90 4.67 1.85 18.03
CA GLU A 90 4.46 0.60 18.76
C GLU A 90 3.08 0.56 19.41
N GLY A 91 2.34 -0.51 19.10
CA GLY A 91 0.97 -0.72 19.58
C GLY A 91 -0.10 0.01 18.77
N LEU A 92 0.28 0.76 17.73
CA LEU A 92 -0.67 1.25 16.74
C LEU A 92 -1.02 0.12 15.77
N GLU A 93 -2.30 -0.16 15.65
CA GLU A 93 -2.85 -1.07 14.66
C GLU A 93 -3.58 -0.25 13.60
N GLY A 94 -3.62 -0.73 12.36
CA GLY A 94 -4.32 -0.02 11.29
C GLY A 94 -4.11 -0.65 9.92
N ARG A 95 -4.44 0.12 8.88
CA ARG A 95 -4.57 -0.37 7.49
C ARG A 95 -3.28 -0.34 6.66
N CYS A 96 -2.12 -0.18 7.29
CA CYS A 96 -0.82 -0.09 6.63
C CYS A 96 0.23 -0.81 7.47
N GLN A 97 1.29 -1.30 6.84
CA GLN A 97 2.41 -1.93 7.55
C GLN A 97 3.56 -0.96 7.85
N SER A 98 3.52 0.26 7.30
CA SER A 98 4.48 1.31 7.61
C SER A 98 4.17 1.95 8.99
N PRO A 99 5.11 1.89 9.94
CA PRO A 99 5.08 2.63 11.21
C PRO A 99 4.69 4.10 11.07
N VAL A 100 5.22 4.76 10.05
CA VAL A 100 4.99 6.19 9.80
C VAL A 100 3.58 6.41 9.29
N ALA A 101 3.11 5.66 8.30
CA ALA A 101 1.72 5.84 7.86
C ALA A 101 0.74 5.58 9.00
N LEU A 102 0.95 4.56 9.83
CA LEU A 102 0.12 4.29 11.00
C LEU A 102 0.14 5.45 12.01
N LEU A 103 1.33 5.96 12.33
CA LEU A 103 1.48 7.11 13.22
C LEU A 103 0.78 8.36 12.67
N PHE A 104 0.98 8.68 11.39
CA PHE A 104 0.31 9.81 10.76
C PHE A 104 -1.21 9.61 10.67
N ASP A 105 -1.67 8.38 10.45
CA ASP A 105 -3.10 8.11 10.41
C ASP A 105 -3.74 8.31 11.79
N ALA A 106 -3.12 7.79 12.84
CA ALA A 106 -3.56 7.98 14.22
C ALA A 106 -3.58 9.46 14.61
N LEU A 107 -2.57 10.24 14.19
CA LEU A 107 -2.49 11.68 14.45
C LEU A 107 -3.54 12.50 13.68
N LEU A 108 -3.82 12.14 12.42
CA LEU A 108 -4.76 12.87 11.57
C LEU A 108 -6.21 12.48 11.84
N ARG A 109 -6.44 11.24 12.27
CA ARG A 109 -7.77 10.70 12.57
C ARG A 109 -7.71 9.84 13.84
N PRO A 110 -7.65 10.48 15.01
CA PRO A 110 -7.71 9.78 16.28
C PRO A 110 -9.00 8.95 16.34
N ASP A 111 -8.92 7.72 16.84
CA ASP A 111 -10.05 6.81 17.10
C ASP A 111 -10.65 6.05 15.88
N THR A 112 -10.13 6.23 14.66
CA THR A 112 -10.63 5.52 13.45
C THR A 112 -10.50 4.00 13.55
N ASP A 113 -9.53 3.50 14.31
CA ASP A 113 -9.24 2.06 14.44
C ASP A 113 -9.87 1.43 15.70
N PHE A 114 -10.49 2.22 16.59
CA PHE A 114 -11.06 1.76 17.86
C PHE A 114 -12.59 1.67 17.85
N GLY A 115 -13.19 0.87 16.96
CA GLY A 115 -14.51 0.22 17.12
C GLY A 115 -15.73 1.04 17.58
N GLY A 116 -15.64 2.35 17.73
CA GLY A 116 -16.67 3.23 18.26
C GLY A 116 -17.41 3.87 17.11
N ASN A 117 -18.60 3.33 16.78
CA ASN A 117 -19.49 3.85 15.72
C ASN A 117 -18.77 4.34 14.44
N VAL A 118 -17.72 3.61 14.03
CA VAL A 118 -17.01 3.91 12.79
C VAL A 118 -17.88 3.41 11.65
N ASP A 119 -18.66 4.32 11.07
CA ASP A 119 -19.22 4.14 9.73
C ASP A 119 -18.04 3.74 8.82
N GLN A 120 -18.10 2.55 8.22
CA GLN A 120 -17.11 2.00 7.25
C GLN A 120 -16.80 2.92 6.04
N GLY A 121 -17.33 4.15 5.99
CA GLY A 121 -17.26 5.11 4.89
C GLY A 121 -16.09 6.11 4.93
N ASP A 122 -15.33 6.23 6.02
CA ASP A 122 -14.22 7.20 6.11
C ASP A 122 -12.87 6.69 5.57
N TRP A 123 -12.82 5.43 5.13
CA TRP A 123 -11.63 4.79 4.59
C TRP A 123 -11.03 5.48 3.36
N MET A 124 -11.86 6.16 2.55
CA MET A 124 -11.50 6.80 1.29
C MET A 124 -11.43 8.34 1.35
N GLY A 125 -11.60 8.92 2.54
CA GLY A 125 -11.62 10.36 2.75
C GLY A 125 -10.29 11.04 2.38
N LEU A 126 -10.40 12.25 1.84
CA LEU A 126 -9.32 13.15 1.48
C LEU A 126 -9.30 14.34 2.45
N PRO A 127 -8.12 14.94 2.71
CA PRO A 127 -8.00 16.09 3.60
C PRO A 127 -8.95 17.23 3.20
N ASP A 128 -9.72 17.76 4.14
CA ASP A 128 -10.73 18.83 3.95
C ASP A 128 -11.91 18.49 3.01
N LEU A 129 -12.14 17.21 2.72
CA LEU A 129 -13.29 16.77 1.95
C LEU A 129 -13.72 15.36 2.37
N GLN A 130 -14.65 15.23 3.31
CA GLN A 130 -15.19 13.93 3.67
C GLN A 130 -16.07 13.35 2.54
N VAL A 131 -15.99 12.02 2.34
CA VAL A 131 -16.76 11.33 1.28
C VAL A 131 -18.26 11.48 1.54
N LYS A 132 -18.69 11.37 2.81
CA LYS A 132 -20.10 11.51 3.23
C LYS A 132 -20.66 12.88 2.87
N ASP A 133 -19.93 13.96 3.20
CA ASP A 133 -20.31 15.32 2.86
C ASP A 133 -20.42 15.54 1.34
N TRP A 134 -19.45 15.00 0.60
CA TRP A 134 -19.45 15.07 -0.86
C TRP A 134 -20.64 14.32 -1.46
N MET A 135 -20.92 13.10 -0.98
CA MET A 135 -22.06 12.29 -1.40
C MET A 135 -23.39 12.99 -1.09
N CYS A 136 -23.59 13.52 0.12
CA CYS A 136 -24.80 14.24 0.49
C CYS A 136 -25.08 15.46 -0.41
N ARG A 137 -24.02 16.16 -0.84
CA ARG A 137 -24.16 17.32 -1.73
C ARG A 137 -24.49 16.94 -3.18
N LYS A 138 -23.89 15.86 -3.70
CA LYS A 138 -24.03 15.44 -5.11
C LYS A 138 -25.22 14.50 -5.35
N ARG A 139 -25.63 13.73 -4.33
CA ARG A 139 -26.72 12.74 -4.39
C ARG A 139 -27.83 13.06 -3.39
N ARG A 140 -28.61 14.11 -3.67
CA ARG A 140 -29.80 14.43 -2.87
C ARG A 140 -30.85 13.32 -3.03
N GLY A 141 -31.31 12.73 -1.92
CA GLY A 141 -32.49 11.86 -1.88
C GLY A 141 -32.27 10.34 -2.06
N LEU A 142 -31.03 9.84 -2.04
CA LEU A 142 -30.76 8.40 -2.10
C LEU A 142 -30.87 7.73 -0.71
N ARG A 143 -31.68 6.67 -0.62
CA ARG A 143 -31.87 5.83 0.59
C ARG A 143 -30.67 4.91 0.91
N ASN A 144 -29.74 4.73 -0.02
CA ASN A 144 -28.60 3.82 0.12
C ASN A 144 -27.29 4.57 0.37
N SER A 145 -26.60 4.23 1.46
CA SER A 145 -25.35 4.85 1.90
C SER A 145 -24.09 4.32 1.20
N ARG A 146 -24.20 3.34 0.29
CA ARG A 146 -23.04 2.71 -0.36
C ARG A 146 -22.57 3.50 -1.58
N ALA A 147 -21.29 3.90 -1.56
CA ALA A 147 -20.61 4.50 -2.70
C ALA A 147 -20.32 3.43 -3.78
N THR A 148 -20.53 3.78 -5.05
CA THR A 148 -20.09 2.96 -6.19
C THR A 148 -18.67 3.32 -6.60
N ALA A 149 -18.00 2.46 -7.40
CA ALA A 149 -16.69 2.79 -7.96
C ALA A 149 -16.71 4.09 -8.79
N GLY A 150 -17.81 4.34 -9.53
CA GLY A 150 -18.01 5.59 -10.27
C GLY A 150 -18.17 6.81 -9.35
N ASP A 151 -18.85 6.66 -8.21
CA ASP A 151 -18.94 7.73 -7.22
C ASP A 151 -17.56 8.07 -6.66
N MET A 152 -16.76 7.06 -6.34
CA MET A 152 -15.40 7.27 -5.82
C MET A 152 -14.47 7.90 -6.85
N ALA A 153 -14.56 7.50 -8.12
CA ALA A 153 -13.80 8.12 -9.21
C ALA A 153 -14.12 9.62 -9.34
N HIS A 154 -15.40 9.99 -9.32
CA HIS A 154 -15.81 11.39 -9.35
C HIS A 154 -15.37 12.15 -8.11
N TYR A 155 -15.44 11.54 -6.93
CA TYR A 155 -15.00 12.13 -5.68
C TYR A 155 -13.51 12.55 -5.73
N TYR A 156 -12.62 11.65 -6.18
CA TYR A 156 -11.20 11.99 -6.34
C TYR A 156 -10.96 13.02 -7.44
N SER A 157 -11.68 12.94 -8.56
CA SER A 157 -11.56 13.91 -9.65
C SER A 157 -12.00 15.31 -9.22
N ASP A 158 -13.11 15.43 -8.49
CA ASP A 158 -13.58 16.70 -7.92
C ASP A 158 -12.56 17.29 -6.94
N TYR A 159 -11.88 16.44 -6.16
CA TYR A 159 -10.82 16.88 -5.25
C TYR A 159 -9.63 17.51 -5.97
N VAL A 160 -9.15 16.86 -7.04
CA VAL A 160 -8.06 17.38 -7.89
C VAL A 160 -8.42 18.76 -8.45
N ILE A 161 -9.65 18.94 -8.93
CA ILE A 161 -10.14 20.22 -9.44
C ILE A 161 -10.22 21.25 -8.30
N LYS A 162 -10.83 20.90 -7.17
CA LYS A 162 -11.03 21.79 -6.02
C LYS A 162 -9.71 22.31 -5.44
N LYS A 163 -8.66 21.48 -5.47
CA LYS A 163 -7.32 21.85 -5.00
C LYS A 163 -6.45 22.49 -6.10
N GLY A 164 -6.98 22.68 -7.31
CA GLY A 164 -6.26 23.28 -8.43
C GLY A 164 -5.11 22.43 -8.95
N LEU A 165 -5.12 21.11 -8.72
CA LEU A 165 -4.02 20.21 -9.01
C LEU A 165 -4.01 19.69 -10.45
N SER A 166 -5.06 19.94 -11.23
CA SER A 166 -5.23 19.39 -12.58
C SER A 166 -4.05 19.68 -13.52
N HIS A 167 -3.37 20.82 -13.35
CA HIS A 167 -2.24 21.22 -14.20
C HIS A 167 -0.98 20.33 -14.02
N ASN A 168 -0.91 19.55 -12.94
CA ASN A 168 0.21 18.62 -12.69
C ASN A 168 0.03 17.27 -13.39
N PHE A 169 -1.14 17.01 -13.99
CA PHE A 169 -1.42 15.76 -14.68
C PHE A 169 -1.06 15.88 -16.16
N VAL A 170 -0.17 15.00 -16.61
CA VAL A 170 0.26 14.90 -18.01
C VAL A 170 -0.08 13.51 -18.55
N ASN A 171 -0.49 13.46 -19.81
CA ASN A 171 -0.58 12.19 -20.53
C ASN A 171 0.81 11.85 -21.08
N GLY A 172 1.13 10.57 -21.29
CA GLY A 172 2.45 10.06 -21.74
C GLY A 172 2.95 10.60 -23.09
N PHE A 173 2.18 11.47 -23.75
CA PHE A 173 2.53 12.10 -25.01
C PHE A 173 2.14 13.57 -25.00
N VAL A 174 2.92 14.38 -25.73
CA VAL A 174 2.58 15.76 -26.06
C VAL A 174 1.98 15.76 -27.47
N THR A 175 0.85 16.44 -27.63
CA THR A 175 0.23 16.63 -28.95
C THR A 175 0.87 17.83 -29.65
N ALA A 176 1.57 17.59 -30.74
CA ALA A 176 2.17 18.63 -31.58
C ALA A 176 1.08 19.40 -32.36
N LYS A 177 1.47 20.51 -33.00
CA LYS A 177 0.53 21.37 -33.76
C LYS A 177 -0.17 20.63 -34.91
N ASP A 178 0.48 19.60 -35.45
CA ASP A 178 -0.03 18.72 -36.49
C ASP A 178 -0.91 17.58 -35.95
N ARG A 179 -1.22 17.59 -34.65
CA ARG A 179 -1.92 16.54 -33.90
C ARG A 179 -1.15 15.22 -33.76
N SER A 180 0.12 15.16 -34.16
CA SER A 180 0.96 13.99 -33.88
C SER A 180 1.24 13.87 -32.38
N GLN A 181 1.31 12.64 -31.87
CA GLN A 181 1.70 12.35 -30.49
C GLN A 181 3.20 12.11 -30.45
N GLN A 182 3.92 12.90 -29.65
CA GLN A 182 5.35 12.76 -29.45
C GLN A 182 5.64 12.40 -27.99
N PRO A 183 6.58 11.48 -27.73
CA PRO A 183 7.04 11.25 -26.37
C PRO A 183 7.73 12.51 -25.82
N PHE A 184 7.71 12.67 -24.51
CA PHE A 184 8.45 13.72 -23.82
C PHE A 184 9.30 13.11 -22.70
N SER A 185 10.21 13.91 -22.16
CA SER A 185 11.04 13.51 -21.04
C SER A 185 10.96 14.56 -19.96
N LEU A 186 10.94 14.11 -18.70
CA LEU A 186 11.01 14.96 -17.53
C LEU A 186 12.27 14.61 -16.75
N CYS A 187 13.03 15.62 -16.33
CA CYS A 187 14.06 15.46 -15.32
C CYS A 187 13.45 15.78 -13.96
N ALA A 188 13.50 14.82 -13.04
CA ALA A 188 13.00 14.98 -11.69
C ALA A 188 14.07 14.54 -10.70
N ARG A 189 14.20 15.28 -9.59
CA ARG A 189 15.09 14.89 -8.49
C ARG A 189 14.59 13.65 -7.76
N ASN A 190 13.26 13.55 -7.61
CA ASN A 190 12.59 12.46 -6.92
C ASN A 190 11.53 11.86 -7.84
N VAL A 191 11.40 10.54 -7.84
CA VAL A 191 10.38 9.78 -8.57
C VAL A 191 9.64 8.88 -7.60
N VAL A 192 8.31 8.95 -7.59
CA VAL A 192 7.47 8.09 -6.75
C VAL A 192 6.71 7.10 -7.62
N LEU A 193 6.95 5.80 -7.41
CA LEU A 193 6.20 4.71 -8.01
C LEU A 193 4.91 4.50 -7.22
N ALA A 194 3.80 4.81 -7.88
CA ALA A 194 2.46 4.79 -7.32
C ALA A 194 1.46 4.09 -8.26
N THR A 195 1.96 3.13 -9.06
CA THR A 195 1.23 2.50 -10.16
C THR A 195 0.30 1.36 -9.72
N GLY A 196 0.39 0.92 -8.47
CA GLY A 196 -0.43 -0.18 -7.97
C GLY A 196 0.07 -1.55 -8.44
N THR A 197 -0.78 -2.57 -8.33
CA THR A 197 -0.39 -3.98 -8.55
C THR A 197 -1.42 -4.76 -9.37
N SER A 198 -2.33 -4.04 -10.03
CA SER A 198 -3.48 -4.61 -10.75
C SER A 198 -3.32 -4.56 -12.26
N ASP A 199 -2.08 -4.36 -12.73
CA ASP A 199 -1.77 -4.11 -14.14
C ASP A 199 -1.77 -5.39 -14.96
N SER A 200 -1.05 -6.43 -14.49
CA SER A 200 -0.91 -7.71 -15.18
C SER A 200 -1.67 -8.82 -14.44
N PRO A 201 -2.74 -9.42 -15.01
CA PRO A 201 -3.43 -10.52 -14.34
C PRO A 201 -2.48 -11.71 -14.17
N ALA A 202 -2.49 -12.35 -12.99
CA ALA A 202 -1.72 -13.55 -12.77
C ALA A 202 -2.23 -14.68 -13.68
N ARG A 203 -1.31 -15.52 -14.15
CA ARG A 203 -1.59 -16.55 -15.14
C ARG A 203 -1.30 -17.92 -14.55
N LEU A 204 -2.27 -18.82 -14.66
CA LEU A 204 -2.17 -20.24 -14.34
C LEU A 204 -1.18 -20.95 -15.26
N GLY A 205 -0.98 -20.46 -16.49
CA GLY A 205 -0.03 -21.05 -17.44
C GLY A 205 -0.47 -22.42 -17.95
N ILE A 206 -1.76 -22.73 -17.90
CA ILE A 206 -2.33 -24.00 -18.33
C ILE A 206 -2.97 -23.90 -19.73
N PRO A 207 -3.01 -24.99 -20.50
CA PRO A 207 -3.74 -25.03 -21.77
C PRO A 207 -5.21 -24.60 -21.60
N GLY A 208 -5.69 -23.78 -22.54
CA GLY A 208 -7.06 -23.26 -22.57
C GLY A 208 -7.32 -22.04 -21.67
N GLU A 209 -6.32 -21.55 -20.92
CA GLU A 209 -6.46 -20.35 -20.09
C GLU A 209 -6.82 -19.08 -20.90
N ALA A 210 -6.34 -18.97 -22.14
CA ALA A 210 -6.53 -17.79 -22.99
C ALA A 210 -7.89 -17.72 -23.71
N LEU A 211 -8.84 -18.61 -23.39
CA LEU A 211 -10.16 -18.60 -24.01
C LEU A 211 -10.97 -17.36 -23.57
N PRO A 212 -11.73 -16.72 -24.46
CA PRO A 212 -12.36 -15.43 -24.19
C PRO A 212 -13.58 -15.57 -23.27
N PHE A 213 -13.46 -15.23 -21.98
CA PHE A 213 -14.63 -15.18 -21.08
C PHE A 213 -14.62 -14.05 -20.01
N LEU A 214 -15.69 -13.24 -20.10
CA LEU A 214 -16.51 -12.51 -19.10
C LEU A 214 -16.10 -11.16 -18.44
N PRO A 215 -17.10 -10.35 -18.03
CA PRO A 215 -17.03 -8.89 -17.91
C PRO A 215 -16.78 -8.37 -16.49
N LYS A 216 -16.30 -7.13 -16.45
CA LYS A 216 -15.73 -6.35 -15.33
C LYS A 216 -16.74 -5.82 -14.26
N MET A 217 -17.69 -6.60 -13.74
CA MET A 217 -18.57 -6.09 -12.65
C MET A 217 -18.56 -7.02 -11.43
N LEU A 218 -17.53 -6.95 -10.57
CA LEU A 218 -17.49 -6.23 -9.27
C LEU A 218 -18.49 -6.77 -8.23
N TYR A 219 -17.98 -7.64 -7.36
CA TYR A 219 -18.71 -8.54 -6.46
C TYR A 219 -18.78 -8.06 -4.99
N PRO A 220 -19.99 -7.86 -4.42
CA PRO A 220 -20.25 -7.78 -2.97
C PRO A 220 -20.43 -9.14 -2.26
N GLU A 221 -20.38 -10.27 -2.97
CA GLU A 221 -20.68 -11.63 -2.50
C GLU A 221 -19.48 -12.37 -1.91
N TYR A 222 -18.28 -11.75 -1.85
CA TYR A 222 -17.07 -12.36 -1.29
C TYR A 222 -17.27 -12.94 0.10
N HIS A 223 -18.06 -12.27 0.93
CA HIS A 223 -18.39 -12.74 2.28
C HIS A 223 -19.27 -13.99 2.25
N LYS A 224 -20.19 -14.09 1.28
CA LYS A 224 -21.06 -15.26 1.11
C LYS A 224 -20.29 -16.45 0.53
N VAL A 225 -19.43 -16.22 -0.46
CA VAL A 225 -18.54 -17.27 -1.00
C VAL A 225 -17.59 -17.78 0.09
N HIS A 226 -16.98 -16.89 0.88
CA HIS A 226 -16.11 -17.29 1.99
C HIS A 226 -16.87 -18.02 3.11
N GLN A 227 -18.12 -17.63 3.41
CA GLN A 227 -19.02 -18.38 4.29
C GLN A 227 -19.28 -19.78 3.73
N MET A 228 -19.62 -19.90 2.44
CA MET A 228 -19.85 -21.19 1.76
C MET A 228 -18.60 -22.07 1.72
N MET A 229 -17.39 -21.47 1.64
CA MET A 229 -16.11 -22.17 1.72
C MET A 229 -15.84 -22.74 3.13
N ARG A 230 -16.22 -22.01 4.20
CA ARG A 230 -16.02 -22.44 5.59
C ARG A 230 -17.07 -23.43 6.10
N GLU A 231 -18.31 -23.33 5.62
CA GLU A 231 -19.43 -24.16 6.06
C GLU A 231 -19.44 -25.58 5.44
N GLN A 232 -18.46 -25.92 4.59
CA GLN A 232 -18.28 -27.29 4.10
C GLN A 232 -17.47 -28.13 5.09
N SER A 233 -18.17 -28.84 5.96
CA SER A 233 -17.63 -29.96 6.73
C SER A 233 -17.61 -31.23 5.86
N ILE A 234 -16.57 -32.05 6.00
CA ILE A 234 -16.30 -33.31 5.27
C ILE A 234 -17.47 -34.32 5.38
N LEU A 235 -18.44 -34.09 6.27
CA LEU A 235 -19.49 -35.04 6.64
C LEU A 235 -20.93 -34.65 6.26
N SER A 236 -21.19 -33.53 5.55
CA SER A 236 -22.54 -33.21 5.07
C SER A 236 -22.57 -32.63 3.65
N PRO A 237 -23.62 -32.94 2.85
CA PRO A 237 -23.88 -32.21 1.61
C PRO A 237 -24.03 -30.72 1.93
N SER A 238 -23.36 -29.87 1.15
CA SER A 238 -23.46 -28.43 1.32
C SER A 238 -24.94 -28.00 1.33
N PRO A 239 -25.38 -27.10 2.22
CA PRO A 239 -26.74 -26.58 2.20
C PRO A 239 -27.01 -25.70 0.96
N TYR A 240 -25.97 -25.39 0.16
CA TYR A 240 -26.08 -24.59 -1.05
C TYR A 240 -26.09 -25.48 -2.29
N GLU A 241 -27.30 -25.74 -2.78
CA GLU A 241 -27.51 -26.45 -4.05
C GLU A 241 -26.76 -25.74 -5.19
N GLY A 242 -25.99 -26.50 -5.98
CA GLY A 242 -25.20 -25.98 -7.10
C GLY A 242 -23.80 -25.44 -6.74
N TYR A 243 -23.42 -25.39 -5.47
CA TYR A 243 -22.06 -25.00 -5.05
C TYR A 243 -21.24 -26.18 -4.54
N ARG A 244 -20.01 -26.32 -5.04
CA ARG A 244 -19.05 -27.36 -4.63
C ARG A 244 -17.69 -26.73 -4.39
N SER A 245 -17.16 -26.82 -3.16
CA SER A 245 -15.78 -26.44 -2.90
C SER A 245 -14.86 -27.62 -3.20
N LEU A 246 -13.70 -27.33 -3.76
CA LEU A 246 -12.66 -28.32 -4.06
C LEU A 246 -11.36 -27.86 -3.37
N PRO A 247 -11.31 -27.86 -2.02
CA PRO A 247 -10.11 -27.45 -1.30
C PRO A 247 -8.94 -28.35 -1.70
N GLU A 248 -7.75 -27.75 -1.78
CA GLU A 248 -6.49 -28.43 -2.11
C GLU A 248 -6.46 -29.14 -3.47
N HIS A 249 -7.49 -28.99 -4.30
CA HIS A 249 -7.46 -29.50 -5.67
C HIS A 249 -6.66 -28.57 -6.57
N GLN A 250 -5.81 -29.14 -7.41
CA GLN A 250 -5.00 -28.40 -8.38
C GLN A 250 -5.63 -28.53 -9.77
N LEU A 251 -5.99 -27.40 -10.38
CA LEU A 251 -6.41 -27.37 -11.78
C LEU A 251 -5.23 -27.73 -12.70
N LEU A 252 -5.41 -28.71 -13.57
CA LEU A 252 -4.37 -29.19 -14.49
C LEU A 252 -4.52 -28.59 -15.89
N LEU A 253 -5.72 -28.63 -16.46
CA LEU A 253 -6.00 -28.09 -17.80
C LEU A 253 -7.50 -27.87 -18.03
N PHE A 254 -7.79 -27.00 -19.00
CA PHE A 254 -9.10 -26.90 -19.64
C PHE A 254 -9.07 -27.63 -20.97
N LYS A 255 -10.06 -28.48 -21.19
CA LYS A 255 -10.26 -29.17 -22.46
C LYS A 255 -11.17 -28.36 -23.38
N GLU A 256 -11.04 -28.58 -24.68
CA GLU A 256 -11.86 -27.95 -25.72
C GLU A 256 -13.35 -28.34 -25.62
N ASP A 257 -13.67 -29.50 -25.04
CA ASP A 257 -15.02 -30.02 -24.84
C ASP A 257 -15.73 -29.47 -23.60
N ARG A 258 -15.28 -28.29 -23.12
CA ARG A 258 -15.80 -27.61 -21.92
C ARG A 258 -15.70 -28.47 -20.66
N GLN A 259 -14.57 -29.13 -20.48
CA GLN A 259 -14.23 -29.85 -19.26
C GLN A 259 -13.01 -29.23 -18.58
N ALA A 260 -13.00 -29.25 -17.25
CA ALA A 260 -11.84 -28.92 -16.44
C ALA A 260 -11.34 -30.16 -15.71
N VAL A 261 -10.02 -30.40 -15.78
CA VAL A 261 -9.37 -31.52 -15.10
C VAL A 261 -8.66 -31.01 -13.86
N PHE A 262 -8.96 -31.60 -12.71
CA PHE A 262 -8.34 -31.28 -11.43
C PHE A 262 -7.63 -32.50 -10.87
N ARG A 263 -6.53 -32.29 -10.16
CA ARG A 263 -5.88 -33.28 -9.30
C ARG A 263 -6.35 -33.06 -7.87
N ASP A 264 -6.79 -34.11 -7.18
CA ASP A 264 -7.13 -34.04 -5.76
C ASP A 264 -5.90 -34.23 -4.85
N PRO A 265 -6.02 -34.04 -3.52
CA PRO A 265 -4.88 -34.18 -2.60
C PRO A 265 -4.25 -35.57 -2.57
N GLN A 266 -4.98 -36.60 -2.99
CA GLN A 266 -4.50 -37.98 -3.12
C GLN A 266 -3.80 -38.23 -4.48
N GLY A 267 -3.76 -37.23 -5.36
CA GLY A 267 -3.14 -37.31 -6.67
C GLY A 267 -4.05 -37.82 -7.79
N LEU A 268 -5.31 -38.13 -7.50
CA LEU A 268 -6.27 -38.64 -8.48
C LEU A 268 -6.85 -37.50 -9.33
N GLN A 269 -7.04 -37.76 -10.62
CA GLN A 269 -7.64 -36.79 -11.53
C GLN A 269 -9.16 -36.89 -11.54
N LYS A 270 -9.84 -35.75 -11.42
CA LYS A 270 -11.29 -35.58 -11.50
C LYS A 270 -11.63 -34.62 -12.64
N VAL A 271 -12.68 -34.93 -13.38
CA VAL A 271 -13.13 -34.14 -14.53
C VAL A 271 -14.50 -33.53 -14.22
N PHE A 272 -14.64 -32.23 -14.47
CA PHE A 272 -15.90 -31.51 -14.27
C PHE A 272 -16.31 -30.83 -15.56
N GLY A 273 -17.59 -30.96 -15.93
CA GLY A 273 -18.19 -30.15 -16.99
C GLY A 273 -18.30 -28.70 -16.54
N ILE A 274 -17.94 -27.78 -17.41
CA ILE A 274 -17.94 -26.34 -17.13
C ILE A 274 -18.71 -25.60 -18.23
N ALA A 275 -19.46 -24.57 -17.86
CA ALA A 275 -20.06 -23.64 -18.83
C ALA A 275 -19.31 -22.31 -18.88
N LEU A 276 -18.65 -21.97 -17.77
CA LEU A 276 -17.94 -20.72 -17.55
C LEU A 276 -16.82 -20.96 -16.54
N VAL A 277 -15.71 -20.26 -16.71
CA VAL A 277 -14.61 -20.24 -15.74
C VAL A 277 -14.32 -18.80 -15.37
N LEU A 278 -14.13 -18.57 -14.07
CA LEU A 278 -13.62 -17.31 -13.55
C LEU A 278 -12.32 -17.60 -12.78
N VAL A 279 -11.21 -17.04 -13.25
CA VAL A 279 -9.88 -17.21 -12.65
C VAL A 279 -9.55 -15.99 -11.79
N LEU A 280 -9.52 -16.17 -10.47
CA LEU A 280 -9.33 -15.08 -9.49
C LEU A 280 -8.05 -15.29 -8.66
N ILE A 281 -6.91 -15.44 -9.32
CA ILE A 281 -5.61 -15.70 -8.67
C ILE A 281 -4.77 -14.44 -8.41
N GLY A 282 -5.41 -13.27 -8.52
CA GLY A 282 -4.77 -11.97 -8.32
C GLY A 282 -4.05 -11.46 -9.57
N SER A 283 -3.10 -10.55 -9.34
CA SER A 283 -2.38 -9.81 -10.37
C SER A 283 -0.97 -9.46 -9.89
N HIS A 284 -0.13 -9.08 -10.85
CA HIS A 284 1.22 -8.60 -10.65
C HIS A 284 1.32 -7.13 -11.07
N PRO A 285 2.13 -6.34 -10.36
CA PRO A 285 2.54 -5.02 -10.84
C PRO A 285 3.30 -5.13 -12.14
N ASP A 286 3.07 -4.16 -13.04
CA ASP A 286 3.85 -4.02 -14.27
C ASP A 286 4.81 -2.85 -14.14
N LEU A 287 6.10 -3.16 -13.98
CA LEU A 287 7.20 -2.20 -13.98
C LEU A 287 8.11 -2.37 -15.21
N SER A 288 7.58 -2.89 -16.32
CA SER A 288 8.33 -3.12 -17.57
C SER A 288 8.94 -1.85 -18.19
N PHE A 289 8.47 -0.67 -17.77
CA PHE A 289 9.06 0.62 -18.11
C PHE A 289 10.39 0.91 -17.38
N LEU A 290 10.79 0.08 -16.42
CA LEU A 290 12.08 0.13 -15.75
C LEU A 290 13.04 -0.93 -16.30
N PRO A 291 14.37 -0.70 -16.22
CA PRO A 291 15.35 -1.75 -16.48
C PRO A 291 15.07 -3.00 -15.66
N GLY A 292 15.19 -4.19 -16.28
CA GLY A 292 14.94 -5.47 -15.60
C GLY A 292 13.52 -5.63 -15.06
N ALA A 293 12.55 -4.85 -15.56
CA ALA A 293 11.18 -4.79 -15.04
C ALA A 293 11.11 -4.49 -13.52
N GLY A 294 12.09 -3.76 -12.99
CA GLY A 294 12.15 -3.39 -11.58
C GLY A 294 12.55 -4.53 -10.62
N ALA A 295 13.06 -5.67 -11.11
CA ALA A 295 13.50 -6.78 -10.28
C ALA A 295 14.55 -6.37 -9.23
N ASP A 296 15.51 -5.52 -9.62
CA ASP A 296 16.56 -5.01 -8.72
C ASP A 296 16.05 -4.08 -7.62
N LEU A 297 14.77 -3.69 -7.67
CA LEU A 297 14.12 -2.88 -6.65
C LEU A 297 13.34 -3.73 -5.64
N ALA A 298 13.18 -5.03 -5.87
CA ALA A 298 12.42 -5.92 -4.98
C ALA A 298 13.27 -6.40 -3.80
N MET A 299 12.60 -6.79 -2.70
CA MET A 299 13.24 -7.36 -1.50
C MET A 299 14.16 -8.56 -1.84
N ASP A 300 13.74 -9.40 -2.79
CA ASP A 300 14.54 -10.46 -3.39
C ASP A 300 14.53 -10.30 -4.93
N PRO A 301 15.66 -9.85 -5.53
CA PRO A 301 15.77 -9.68 -6.98
C PRO A 301 15.60 -10.97 -7.79
N ASN A 302 15.72 -12.14 -7.16
CA ASN A 302 15.56 -13.43 -7.84
C ASN A 302 14.10 -13.92 -7.87
N GLN A 303 13.20 -13.23 -7.17
CA GLN A 303 11.79 -13.54 -7.14
C GLN A 303 10.99 -12.51 -7.95
N PRO A 304 9.84 -12.91 -8.54
CA PRO A 304 8.99 -11.96 -9.23
C PRO A 304 8.42 -10.94 -8.24
N LEU A 305 8.32 -9.69 -8.69
CA LEU A 305 7.77 -8.61 -7.88
C LEU A 305 6.30 -8.88 -7.57
N SER A 306 5.93 -8.72 -6.30
CA SER A 306 4.58 -9.02 -5.80
C SER A 306 4.29 -8.22 -4.55
N ALA A 307 3.13 -7.57 -4.52
CA ALA A 307 2.68 -6.76 -3.39
C ALA A 307 2.89 -7.42 -2.02
N LYS A 308 2.54 -8.71 -1.90
CA LYS A 308 2.51 -9.41 -0.60
C LYS A 308 3.71 -10.30 -0.35
N ARG A 309 4.36 -10.79 -1.40
CA ARG A 309 5.41 -11.81 -1.27
C ARG A 309 6.81 -11.26 -1.52
N ASN A 310 6.92 -10.27 -2.40
CA ASN A 310 8.18 -9.68 -2.80
C ASN A 310 7.96 -8.24 -3.28
N PRO A 311 7.56 -7.31 -2.38
CA PRO A 311 7.31 -5.93 -2.74
C PRO A 311 8.60 -5.21 -3.14
N VAL A 312 8.46 -3.98 -3.63
CA VAL A 312 9.59 -3.05 -3.76
C VAL A 312 10.18 -2.82 -2.37
N ASP A 313 11.48 -3.02 -2.24
CA ASP A 313 12.21 -2.78 -0.99
C ASP A 313 12.37 -1.28 -0.79
N VAL A 314 11.72 -0.78 0.27
CA VAL A 314 11.72 0.62 0.65
C VAL A 314 12.04 0.75 2.13
N ASP A 315 12.71 1.84 2.47
CA ASP A 315 12.81 2.31 3.84
C ASP A 315 11.39 2.57 4.38
N PRO A 316 10.97 1.88 5.45
CA PRO A 316 9.57 1.90 5.89
C PRO A 316 9.11 3.25 6.45
N PHE A 317 10.04 4.19 6.66
CA PHE A 317 9.76 5.50 7.23
C PHE A 317 9.76 6.61 6.19
N THR A 318 10.56 6.47 5.14
CA THR A 318 10.67 7.45 4.06
C THR A 318 10.11 7.00 2.74
N TYR A 319 9.72 5.73 2.63
CA TYR A 319 9.27 5.09 1.39
C TYR A 319 10.30 5.13 0.25
N GLN A 320 11.53 5.53 0.55
CA GLN A 320 12.61 5.59 -0.42
C GLN A 320 13.11 4.18 -0.69
N SER A 321 13.36 3.83 -1.93
CA SER A 321 13.94 2.54 -2.28
C SER A 321 15.29 2.35 -1.60
N ILE A 322 15.51 1.18 -1.03
CA ILE A 322 16.80 0.79 -0.46
C ILE A 322 17.88 0.69 -1.55
N HIS A 323 17.46 0.40 -2.78
CA HIS A 323 18.35 0.13 -3.91
C HIS A 323 18.64 1.36 -4.78
N GLN A 324 17.82 2.42 -4.71
CA GLN A 324 17.95 3.58 -5.58
C GLN A 324 17.59 4.90 -4.86
N GLU A 325 18.59 5.75 -4.64
CA GLU A 325 18.36 7.10 -4.12
C GLU A 325 17.51 7.93 -5.08
N GLY A 326 16.61 8.74 -4.52
CA GLY A 326 15.65 9.55 -5.26
C GLY A 326 14.45 8.77 -5.82
N LEU A 327 14.43 7.44 -5.72
CA LEU A 327 13.28 6.61 -6.09
C LEU A 327 12.50 6.22 -4.85
N TYR A 328 11.18 6.29 -4.92
CA TYR A 328 10.27 5.96 -3.82
C TYR A 328 9.16 5.05 -4.33
N ALA A 329 8.57 4.23 -3.46
CA ALA A 329 7.38 3.45 -3.79
C ALA A 329 6.36 3.51 -2.66
N VAL A 330 5.08 3.57 -3.02
CA VAL A 330 3.96 3.64 -2.05
C VAL A 330 2.83 2.72 -2.47
N GLY A 331 1.93 2.42 -1.56
CA GLY A 331 0.79 1.59 -1.90
C GLY A 331 1.15 0.10 -1.93
N PRO A 332 0.33 -0.72 -2.60
CA PRO A 332 0.57 -2.16 -2.69
C PRO A 332 1.94 -2.54 -3.25
N LEU A 333 2.58 -1.68 -4.05
CA LEU A 333 3.95 -1.89 -4.53
C LEU A 333 4.98 -1.98 -3.40
N ALA A 334 4.80 -1.20 -2.34
CA ALA A 334 5.66 -1.18 -1.16
C ALA A 334 5.17 -2.14 -0.05
N GLY A 335 4.20 -3.02 -0.37
CA GLY A 335 3.64 -3.96 0.61
C GLY A 335 2.47 -3.43 1.43
N ASP A 336 1.98 -2.21 1.16
CA ASP A 336 0.82 -1.69 1.88
C ASP A 336 -0.45 -2.48 1.53
N ASN A 337 -1.13 -2.99 2.57
CA ASN A 337 -2.40 -3.68 2.42
C ASN A 337 -3.56 -2.68 2.48
N PHE A 338 -3.96 -2.13 1.33
CA PHE A 338 -5.26 -1.47 1.21
C PHE A 338 -6.34 -2.53 1.06
N VAL A 339 -7.14 -2.75 2.11
CA VAL A 339 -8.32 -3.62 2.10
C VAL A 339 -9.43 -3.01 1.26
#